data_AF-A0A1Y2XBM3-F1
#
_entry.id   AF-A0A1Y2XBM3-F1
#
_cell.length_a   1.000
_cell.length_b   1.000
_cell.length_c   1.000
_cell.angle_alpha   90.00
_cell.angle_beta   90.00
_cell.angle_gamma   90.00
#
_symmetry.space_group_name_H-M   'P 1'
#
loop_
_entity.id
_entity.type
_entity.pdbx_description
1 polymer ?
#
loop_
_entity_poly.entity_id
_entity_poly.type
_entity_poly.pdbx_seq_one_letter_code
_entity_poly.pdbx_strand_id
1 'polypeptide(L)'
;MHAFNLNPTAAIAAVALLSALPTAQAGLYLKSSPVVQVDAKNYDRIINRSNHTSVVEFYAPWCGHCQNLKPAYEKAARNLEGLARVAAVNCDEDENKQLCGMMGVKGFPTLKTVRPGKKGKPIVEDYNGPRTAKGIVDAVVDKINNHVKRVTDKDIDSFLSTKNDTAKAILFTEKGTTSALLRSIAIDFLDVITIAQIRDKETKANELFGIKSYPTFVLLPGGDKESIVYDGELKKDEMVKFLSQAGQPNPDPAPVKSKGDKKSEKKADKKDKKDKKAAPKSAESNSKSTSTESEESTDAPPAEKPVEVAPPIPAITDADKLTQECLNRKAHTCVLAFVPSAHGEIAEKALTDLAELAFKHARAKRHLFPFFEVHHDNEASDSVFKSLELSGEVEIVAINAKRGWWRHYEGDFTPESVENWIDAIRLNEGAKKKLPESLIGEVVEKPAESVEVKVEEDVKVEVETESDTPTKGAEPTPEATPAAESQVPKHEES
;
A
#
# COMPACT_ATOMS: atom_id res chain seq x y z
N MET A 1 72.87 18.98 -28.87
CA MET A 1 72.80 18.70 -27.41
C MET A 1 72.53 20.00 -26.69
N HIS A 2 71.27 20.27 -26.31
CA HIS A 2 70.95 21.26 -25.30
C HIS A 2 69.87 20.67 -24.39
N ALA A 3 70.28 20.38 -23.16
CA ALA A 3 69.43 19.87 -22.09
C ALA A 3 68.75 21.06 -21.40
N PHE A 4 67.42 21.00 -21.27
CA PHE A 4 66.66 21.88 -20.38
C PHE A 4 66.46 21.15 -19.04
N ASN A 5 67.03 21.72 -17.98
CA ASN A 5 66.73 21.37 -16.60
C ASN A 5 65.40 22.02 -16.21
N LEU A 6 64.43 21.23 -15.73
CA LEU A 6 63.26 21.74 -15.01
C LEU A 6 63.38 21.44 -13.50
N ASN A 7 63.06 22.45 -12.70
CA ASN A 7 63.20 22.53 -11.25
C ASN A 7 61.97 21.89 -10.54
N PRO A 8 62.12 21.06 -9.49
CA PRO A 8 61.01 20.32 -8.89
C PRO A 8 60.52 20.97 -7.60
N THR A 9 59.72 22.03 -7.67
CA THR A 9 59.13 22.65 -6.45
C THR A 9 57.67 23.10 -6.58
N ALA A 10 56.93 22.63 -7.59
CA ALA A 10 55.54 23.04 -7.81
C ALA A 10 54.52 21.89 -7.71
N ALA A 11 54.74 20.91 -6.82
CA ALA A 11 53.90 19.69 -6.74
C ALA A 11 53.11 19.50 -5.43
N ILE A 12 52.86 20.55 -4.62
CA ILE A 12 52.15 20.36 -3.32
C ILE A 12 50.87 21.22 -3.15
N ALA A 13 50.53 22.14 -4.05
CA ALA A 13 49.40 23.06 -3.82
C ALA A 13 48.10 22.79 -4.62
N ALA A 14 47.93 21.61 -5.22
CA ALA A 14 46.80 21.36 -6.15
C ALA A 14 45.91 20.14 -5.82
N VAL A 15 45.96 19.59 -4.60
CA VAL A 15 45.12 18.43 -4.21
C VAL A 15 44.04 18.78 -3.17
N ALA A 16 44.00 20.01 -2.64
CA ALA A 16 43.09 20.38 -1.55
C ALA A 16 41.82 21.15 -1.96
N LEU A 17 41.42 21.13 -3.24
CA LEU A 17 40.27 21.93 -3.73
C LEU A 17 39.25 21.15 -4.57
N LEU A 18 39.23 19.81 -4.47
CA LEU A 18 38.28 18.94 -5.18
C LEU A 18 37.32 18.16 -4.26
N SER A 19 37.06 18.63 -3.04
CA SER A 19 36.19 17.94 -2.06
C SER A 19 34.97 18.74 -1.61
N ALA A 20 34.63 19.85 -2.28
CA ALA A 20 33.46 20.66 -1.95
C ALA A 20 32.56 20.88 -3.17
N LEU A 21 32.14 19.80 -3.84
CA LEU A 21 30.88 19.83 -4.58
C LEU A 21 29.77 19.53 -3.56
N PRO A 22 28.82 20.43 -3.32
CA PRO A 22 27.64 20.07 -2.54
C PRO A 22 26.96 18.92 -3.30
N THR A 23 26.99 17.72 -2.70
CA THR A 23 26.11 16.65 -3.12
C THR A 23 24.70 17.19 -2.93
N ALA A 24 24.08 17.66 -4.01
CA ALA A 24 22.65 17.89 -4.05
C ALA A 24 22.01 16.52 -3.85
N GLN A 25 21.79 16.16 -2.58
CA GLN A 25 21.24 14.87 -2.20
C GLN A 25 19.84 14.82 -2.80
N ALA A 26 19.66 14.02 -3.84
CA ALA A 26 18.34 13.83 -4.42
C ALA A 26 17.37 13.37 -3.33
N GLY A 27 16.20 14.00 -3.26
CA GLY A 27 15.15 13.62 -2.31
C GLY A 27 14.77 12.14 -2.45
N LEU A 28 14.35 11.51 -1.35
CA LEU A 28 13.96 10.09 -1.34
C LEU A 28 12.82 9.80 -2.34
N TYR A 29 11.87 10.73 -2.44
CA TYR A 29 10.78 10.71 -3.40
C TYR A 29 11.12 11.60 -4.60
N LEU A 30 10.80 11.13 -5.81
CA LEU A 30 10.95 11.94 -7.02
C LEU A 30 9.68 12.78 -7.25
N LYS A 31 9.75 13.77 -8.15
CA LYS A 31 8.59 14.58 -8.53
C LYS A 31 7.46 13.76 -9.17
N SER A 32 7.77 12.62 -9.77
CA SER A 32 6.81 11.67 -10.35
C SER A 32 6.25 10.67 -9.34
N SER A 33 6.69 10.73 -8.08
CA SER A 33 6.18 9.84 -7.03
C SER A 33 4.71 10.19 -6.72
N PRO A 34 3.86 9.19 -6.43
CA PRO A 34 2.50 9.43 -5.92
C PRO A 34 2.51 10.05 -4.50
N VAL A 35 3.67 10.07 -3.82
CA VAL A 35 3.82 10.69 -2.50
C VAL A 35 4.02 12.20 -2.67
N VAL A 36 3.14 12.97 -2.04
CA VAL A 36 3.16 14.44 -2.09
C VAL A 36 4.33 14.96 -1.26
N GLN A 37 5.28 15.65 -1.90
CA GLN A 37 6.37 16.29 -1.17
C GLN A 37 5.90 17.60 -0.53
N VAL A 38 6.21 17.74 0.76
CA VAL A 38 5.75 18.84 1.60
C VAL A 38 6.94 19.43 2.33
N ASP A 39 6.99 20.76 2.39
CA ASP A 39 8.03 21.53 3.06
C ASP A 39 7.40 22.45 4.13
N ALA A 40 8.23 23.11 4.92
CA ALA A 40 7.77 24.02 5.98
C ALA A 40 6.92 25.19 5.46
N LYS A 41 7.12 25.63 4.21
CA LYS A 41 6.38 26.76 3.62
C LYS A 41 4.96 26.34 3.22
N ASN A 42 4.78 25.09 2.80
CA ASN A 42 3.54 24.59 2.23
C ASN A 42 2.77 23.61 3.14
N TYR A 43 3.38 23.10 4.22
CA TYR A 43 2.79 22.14 5.16
C TYR A 43 1.42 22.59 5.69
N ASP A 44 1.33 23.85 6.14
CA ASP A 44 0.08 24.37 6.68
C ASP A 44 -1.06 24.33 5.64
N ARG A 45 -0.74 24.70 4.40
CA ARG A 45 -1.69 24.71 3.29
C ARG A 45 -2.06 23.29 2.85
N ILE A 46 -1.08 22.42 2.65
CA ILE A 46 -1.27 21.09 2.05
C ILE A 46 -1.79 20.06 3.07
N ILE A 47 -1.43 20.19 4.35
CA ILE A 47 -1.73 19.21 5.39
C ILE A 47 -2.69 19.78 6.44
N ASN A 48 -2.33 20.88 7.12
CA ASN A 48 -3.14 21.37 8.26
C ASN A 48 -4.52 21.88 7.85
N ARG A 49 -4.62 22.50 6.67
CA ARG A 49 -5.87 23.05 6.12
C ARG A 49 -6.57 22.13 5.13
N SER A 50 -6.05 20.91 4.97
CA SER A 50 -6.69 19.90 4.14
C SER A 50 -8.06 19.51 4.70
N ASN A 51 -9.04 19.32 3.83
CA ASN A 51 -10.32 18.70 4.17
C ASN A 51 -10.20 17.17 4.29
N HIS A 52 -9.12 16.58 3.75
CA HIS A 52 -8.84 15.16 3.79
C HIS A 52 -7.86 14.78 4.89
N THR A 53 -8.03 13.57 5.42
CA THR A 53 -7.02 12.91 6.25
C THR A 53 -5.74 12.72 5.45
N SER A 54 -4.62 12.89 6.11
CA SER A 54 -3.27 12.72 5.56
C SER A 54 -2.49 11.73 6.42
N VAL A 55 -1.61 10.95 5.82
CA VAL A 55 -0.45 10.36 6.52
C VAL A 55 0.79 11.07 6.03
N VAL A 56 1.66 11.47 6.96
CA VAL A 56 2.88 12.21 6.68
C VAL A 56 4.08 11.44 7.19
N GLU A 57 5.02 11.16 6.30
CA GLU A 57 6.35 10.67 6.64
C GLU A 57 7.33 11.82 6.87
N PHE A 58 7.99 11.80 8.02
CA PHE A 58 9.14 12.63 8.31
C PHE A 58 10.40 11.77 8.17
N TYR A 59 11.25 12.09 7.20
CA TYR A 59 12.36 11.25 6.76
C TYR A 59 13.66 12.02 6.55
N ALA A 60 14.74 11.29 6.30
CA ALA A 60 15.98 11.82 5.72
C ALA A 60 16.44 10.90 4.57
N PRO A 61 16.96 11.45 3.44
CA PRO A 61 17.24 10.66 2.23
C PRO A 61 18.33 9.59 2.41
N TRP A 62 19.25 9.80 3.35
CA TRP A 62 20.32 8.86 3.71
C TRP A 62 19.84 7.74 4.67
N CYS A 63 18.62 7.81 5.19
CA CYS A 63 18.14 6.84 6.17
C CYS A 63 17.69 5.53 5.52
N GLY A 64 18.42 4.43 5.77
CA GLY A 64 18.09 3.11 5.23
C GLY A 64 16.69 2.59 5.62
N HIS A 65 16.18 2.93 6.80
CA HIS A 65 14.80 2.58 7.18
C HIS A 65 13.74 3.33 6.35
N CYS A 66 14.01 4.57 5.94
CA CYS A 66 13.12 5.33 5.06
C CYS A 66 13.16 4.75 3.64
N GLN A 67 14.36 4.42 3.15
CA GLN A 67 14.55 3.74 1.86
C GLN A 67 13.80 2.39 1.80
N ASN A 68 13.83 1.62 2.89
CA ASN A 68 13.07 0.37 2.98
C ASN A 68 11.55 0.57 3.05
N LEU A 69 11.08 1.68 3.61
CA LEU A 69 9.65 2.02 3.69
C LEU A 69 9.09 2.52 2.35
N LYS A 70 9.90 3.28 1.58
CA LYS A 70 9.50 3.96 0.35
C LYS A 70 8.59 3.12 -0.58
N PRO A 71 8.91 1.87 -0.97
CA PRO A 71 8.07 1.12 -1.90
C PRO A 71 6.66 0.86 -1.36
N ALA A 72 6.54 0.54 -0.07
CA ALA A 72 5.25 0.34 0.58
C ALA A 72 4.49 1.66 0.74
N TYR A 73 5.20 2.77 0.98
CA TYR A 73 4.62 4.10 1.12
C TYR A 73 4.09 4.64 -0.22
N GLU A 74 4.82 4.45 -1.32
CA GLU A 74 4.36 4.79 -2.68
C GLU A 74 3.16 3.95 -3.10
N LYS A 75 3.13 2.65 -2.77
CA LYS A 75 1.97 1.78 -3.01
C LYS A 75 0.75 2.22 -2.17
N ALA A 76 0.95 2.63 -0.91
CA ALA A 76 -0.12 3.21 -0.11
C ALA A 76 -0.64 4.53 -0.70
N ALA A 77 0.24 5.37 -1.26
CA ALA A 77 -0.15 6.60 -1.92
C ALA A 77 -1.07 6.37 -3.13
N ARG A 78 -0.75 5.40 -4.00
CA ARG A 78 -1.63 5.01 -5.12
C ARG A 78 -2.99 4.49 -4.62
N ASN A 79 -2.99 3.64 -3.60
CA ASN A 79 -4.23 3.07 -3.06
C ASN A 79 -5.13 4.09 -2.34
N LEU A 80 -4.56 5.20 -1.87
CA LEU A 80 -5.27 6.28 -1.18
C LEU A 80 -5.59 7.47 -2.10
N GLU A 81 -5.22 7.40 -3.38
CA GLU A 81 -5.45 8.46 -4.34
C GLU A 81 -6.95 8.85 -4.41
N GLY A 82 -7.23 10.15 -4.30
CA GLY A 82 -8.59 10.68 -4.22
C GLY A 82 -9.36 10.38 -2.92
N LEU A 83 -8.78 9.62 -1.98
CA LEU A 83 -9.41 9.28 -0.69
C LEU A 83 -8.77 10.03 0.48
N ALA A 84 -7.44 10.06 0.51
CA ALA A 84 -6.62 10.68 1.54
C ALA A 84 -5.27 11.14 0.95
N ARG A 85 -4.54 11.97 1.68
CA ARG A 85 -3.21 12.43 1.26
C ARG A 85 -2.12 11.54 1.83
N VAL A 86 -1.13 11.18 1.02
CA VAL A 86 0.10 10.53 1.46
C VAL A 86 1.24 11.48 1.15
N ALA A 87 1.93 11.96 2.17
CA ALA A 87 2.87 13.06 2.05
C ALA A 87 4.20 12.77 2.76
N ALA A 88 5.27 13.42 2.33
CA ALA A 88 6.58 13.27 2.93
C ALA A 88 7.27 14.62 3.14
N VAL A 89 7.95 14.77 4.26
CA VAL A 89 8.74 15.94 4.66
C VAL A 89 10.18 15.49 4.89
N ASN A 90 11.11 16.08 4.13
CA ASN A 90 12.54 15.84 4.29
C ASN A 90 13.09 16.66 5.46
N CYS A 91 13.35 16.04 6.60
CA CYS A 91 13.86 16.71 7.79
C CYS A 91 15.38 16.96 7.77
N ASP A 92 16.10 16.45 6.76
CA ASP A 92 17.52 16.73 6.57
C ASP A 92 17.75 18.15 6.00
N GLU A 93 16.77 18.67 5.26
CA GLU A 93 16.78 20.03 4.73
C GLU A 93 16.60 21.08 5.84
N ASP A 94 17.46 22.10 5.83
CA ASP A 94 17.50 23.14 6.87
C ASP A 94 16.15 23.84 7.07
N GLU A 95 15.40 24.09 5.98
CA GLU A 95 14.11 24.76 6.03
C GLU A 95 13.02 23.93 6.75
N ASN A 96 13.18 22.61 6.81
CA ASN A 96 12.20 21.70 7.42
C ASN A 96 12.54 21.34 8.87
N LYS A 97 13.76 21.63 9.35
CA LYS A 97 14.21 21.26 10.71
C LYS A 97 13.28 21.77 11.82
N GLN A 98 12.84 23.03 11.72
CA GLN A 98 11.91 23.60 12.70
C GLN A 98 10.56 22.90 12.69
N LEU A 99 10.00 22.62 11.50
CA LEU A 99 8.75 21.87 11.35
C LEU A 99 8.89 20.48 11.96
N CYS A 100 9.94 19.74 11.63
CA CYS A 100 10.17 18.40 12.17
C CYS A 100 10.33 18.40 13.70
N GLY A 101 11.02 19.41 14.26
CA GLY A 101 11.11 19.62 15.70
C GLY A 101 9.76 19.90 16.35
N MET A 102 8.94 20.79 15.77
CA MET A 102 7.58 21.10 16.24
C MET A 102 6.64 19.88 16.18
N MET A 103 6.81 19.03 15.17
CA MET A 103 6.08 17.77 15.03
C MET A 103 6.59 16.70 16.00
N GLY A 104 7.65 16.95 16.78
CA GLY A 104 8.20 16.01 17.77
C GLY A 104 8.90 14.81 17.14
N VAL A 105 9.50 14.98 15.96
CA VAL A 105 10.26 13.92 15.27
C VAL A 105 11.57 13.68 16.02
N LYS A 106 11.75 12.46 16.54
CA LYS A 106 12.95 12.05 17.31
C LYS A 106 13.84 11.05 16.56
N GLY A 107 13.38 10.54 15.42
CA GLY A 107 14.09 9.56 14.61
C GLY A 107 13.33 9.30 13.31
N PHE A 108 13.98 8.60 12.37
CA PHE A 108 13.45 8.38 11.03
C PHE A 108 13.24 6.89 10.70
N PRO A 109 12.21 6.54 9.92
CA PRO A 109 11.06 7.39 9.58
C PRO A 109 10.13 7.54 10.79
N THR A 110 9.56 8.74 10.95
CA THR A 110 8.41 8.97 11.83
C THR A 110 7.17 9.18 10.96
N LEU A 111 6.12 8.41 11.21
CA LEU A 111 4.84 8.54 10.50
C LEU A 111 3.81 9.18 11.42
N LYS A 112 3.04 10.14 10.91
CA LYS A 112 1.92 10.76 11.64
C LYS A 112 0.68 10.81 10.77
N THR A 113 -0.48 10.55 11.38
CA THR A 113 -1.77 10.82 10.73
C THR A 113 -2.24 12.22 11.13
N VAL A 114 -2.68 12.97 10.14
CA VAL A 114 -3.20 14.34 10.32
C VAL A 114 -4.58 14.39 9.71
N ARG A 115 -5.61 14.69 10.51
CA ARG A 115 -7.00 14.76 10.02
C ARG A 115 -7.68 16.06 10.41
N PRO A 116 -8.66 16.54 9.62
CA PRO A 116 -9.41 17.73 9.98
C PRO A 116 -10.07 17.56 11.36
N GLY A 117 -9.84 18.54 12.23
CA GLY A 117 -10.43 18.59 13.56
C GLY A 117 -11.43 19.74 13.72
N LYS A 118 -11.87 19.98 14.95
CA LYS A 118 -12.83 21.04 15.25
C LYS A 118 -12.17 22.42 15.16
N LYS A 119 -12.95 23.42 14.71
CA LYS A 119 -12.54 24.83 14.65
C LYS A 119 -11.27 25.09 13.82
N GLY A 120 -11.05 24.29 12.77
CA GLY A 120 -9.92 24.45 11.84
C GLY A 120 -8.56 24.06 12.43
N LYS A 121 -8.52 23.38 13.59
CA LYS A 121 -7.29 22.80 14.12
C LYS A 121 -7.21 21.33 13.73
N PRO A 122 -6.17 20.87 13.01
CA PRO A 122 -6.02 19.47 12.68
C PRO A 122 -5.72 18.64 13.94
N ILE A 123 -6.13 17.38 13.90
CA ILE A 123 -5.77 16.37 14.91
C ILE A 123 -4.56 15.62 14.34
N VAL A 124 -3.46 15.64 15.09
CA VAL A 124 -2.21 14.96 14.75
C VAL A 124 -2.02 13.80 15.72
N GLU A 125 -1.80 12.60 15.18
CA GLU A 125 -1.56 11.38 15.95
C GLU A 125 -0.33 10.65 15.41
N ASP A 126 0.46 10.03 16.29
CA ASP A 126 1.56 9.16 15.86
C ASP A 126 1.00 7.89 15.23
N TYR A 127 1.58 7.50 14.09
CA TYR A 127 1.27 6.22 13.45
C TYR A 127 2.24 5.15 13.94
N ASN A 128 1.71 4.21 14.72
CA ASN A 128 2.44 3.06 15.27
C ASN A 128 2.01 1.73 14.66
N GLY A 129 1.23 1.76 13.56
CA GLY A 129 0.74 0.57 12.88
C GLY A 129 1.79 -0.09 11.98
N PRO A 130 1.42 -1.20 11.31
CA PRO A 130 2.31 -1.91 10.39
C PRO A 130 2.80 -1.02 9.24
N ARG A 131 4.11 -1.05 8.96
CA ARG A 131 4.73 -0.27 7.87
C ARG A 131 4.62 -0.97 6.51
N THR A 132 3.47 -1.60 6.26
CA THR A 132 3.11 -2.21 4.98
C THR A 132 2.10 -1.30 4.28
N ALA A 133 2.00 -1.38 2.95
CA ALA A 133 1.04 -0.58 2.19
C ALA A 133 -0.39 -0.75 2.74
N LYS A 134 -0.81 -2.00 2.95
CA LYS A 134 -2.10 -2.34 3.57
C LYS A 134 -2.28 -1.71 4.95
N GLY A 135 -1.32 -1.88 5.86
CA GLY A 135 -1.46 -1.38 7.23
C GLY A 135 -1.65 0.13 7.27
N ILE A 136 -0.92 0.84 6.41
CA ILE A 136 -1.04 2.30 6.24
C ILE A 136 -2.40 2.66 5.64
N VAL A 137 -2.82 1.99 4.56
CA VAL A 137 -4.11 2.23 3.91
C VAL A 137 -5.26 2.03 4.88
N ASP A 138 -5.33 0.87 5.56
CA ASP A 138 -6.40 0.52 6.49
C ASP A 138 -6.49 1.57 7.62
N ALA A 139 -5.36 1.92 8.22
CA ALA A 139 -5.31 2.91 9.30
C ALA A 139 -5.71 4.32 8.86
N VAL A 140 -5.30 4.74 7.65
CA VAL A 140 -5.69 6.06 7.11
C VAL A 140 -7.17 6.07 6.76
N VAL A 141 -7.68 5.01 6.11
CA VAL A 141 -9.09 4.85 5.77
C VAL A 141 -9.97 4.87 7.02
N ASP A 142 -9.56 4.25 8.11
CA ASP A 142 -10.29 4.28 9.38
C ASP A 142 -10.36 5.68 10.00
N LYS A 143 -9.36 6.53 9.70
CA LYS A 143 -9.28 7.91 10.18
C LYS A 143 -9.93 8.93 9.25
N ILE A 144 -10.49 8.53 8.09
CA ILE A 144 -11.27 9.41 7.23
C ILE A 144 -12.58 9.79 7.93
N ASN A 145 -12.79 11.10 8.13
CA ASN A 145 -14.01 11.64 8.72
C ASN A 145 -15.24 11.18 7.91
N ASN A 146 -16.27 10.70 8.61
CA ASN A 146 -17.49 10.26 7.97
C ASN A 146 -18.58 11.34 8.04
N HIS A 147 -18.87 11.96 6.89
CA HIS A 147 -19.95 12.92 6.73
C HIS A 147 -21.19 12.34 6.02
N VAL A 148 -21.18 11.03 5.73
CA VAL A 148 -22.30 10.34 5.07
C VAL A 148 -23.43 10.12 6.08
N LYS A 149 -24.64 10.54 5.72
CA LYS A 149 -25.84 10.26 6.51
C LYS A 149 -26.34 8.86 6.25
N ARG A 150 -26.58 8.08 7.30
CA ARG A 150 -27.31 6.81 7.18
C ARG A 150 -28.80 7.12 7.28
N VAL A 151 -29.55 6.73 6.26
CA VAL A 151 -30.99 6.96 6.20
C VAL A 151 -31.70 5.62 6.22
N THR A 152 -32.77 5.54 7.01
CA THR A 152 -33.61 4.35 7.19
C THR A 152 -35.05 4.67 6.80
N ASP A 153 -35.90 3.66 6.70
CA ASP A 153 -37.33 3.82 6.41
C ASP A 153 -38.06 4.72 7.43
N LYS A 154 -37.54 4.82 8.66
CA LYS A 154 -38.08 5.70 9.71
C LYS A 154 -37.78 7.17 9.45
N ASP A 155 -36.63 7.45 8.84
CA ASP A 155 -36.10 8.81 8.73
C ASP A 155 -36.23 9.39 7.32
N ILE A 156 -36.57 8.56 6.31
CA ILE A 156 -36.54 8.94 4.89
C ILE A 156 -37.39 10.19 4.59
N ASP A 157 -38.62 10.27 5.11
CA ASP A 157 -39.49 11.41 4.85
C ASP A 157 -38.90 12.71 5.44
N SER A 158 -38.33 12.62 6.64
CA SER A 158 -37.66 13.75 7.30
C SER A 158 -36.38 14.16 6.57
N PHE A 159 -35.62 13.19 6.04
CA PHE A 159 -34.41 13.43 5.28
C PHE A 159 -34.71 14.16 3.96
N LEU A 160 -35.77 13.77 3.25
CA LEU A 160 -36.17 14.37 1.98
C LEU A 160 -36.77 15.77 2.16
N SER A 161 -37.57 15.99 3.20
CA SER A 161 -38.16 17.30 3.49
C SER A 161 -37.17 18.33 4.05
N THR A 162 -36.10 17.89 4.72
CA THR A 162 -35.08 18.79 5.28
C THR A 162 -34.26 19.45 4.18
N LYS A 163 -34.33 20.79 4.08
CA LYS A 163 -33.64 21.58 3.04
C LYS A 163 -33.92 21.01 1.64
N ASN A 164 -35.19 20.84 1.31
CA ASN A 164 -35.64 20.21 0.06
C ASN A 164 -35.12 20.91 -1.19
N ASP A 165 -34.82 22.21 -1.10
CA ASP A 165 -34.18 23.05 -2.12
C ASP A 165 -32.70 22.73 -2.37
N THR A 166 -32.03 22.04 -1.43
CA THR A 166 -30.62 21.65 -1.55
C THR A 166 -30.44 20.23 -2.08
N ALA A 167 -29.40 20.05 -2.88
CA ALA A 167 -29.08 18.77 -3.48
C ALA A 167 -28.70 17.69 -2.44
N LYS A 168 -29.12 16.46 -2.71
CA LYS A 168 -28.82 15.27 -1.93
C LYS A 168 -28.36 14.17 -2.87
N ALA A 169 -27.40 13.34 -2.47
CA ALA A 169 -27.05 12.15 -3.24
C ALA A 169 -27.07 10.93 -2.33
N ILE A 170 -27.64 9.84 -2.81
CA ILE A 170 -27.94 8.65 -2.02
C ILE A 170 -27.29 7.45 -2.70
N LEU A 171 -26.45 6.73 -1.95
CA LEU A 171 -25.99 5.40 -2.34
C LEU A 171 -26.89 4.33 -1.72
N PHE A 172 -27.61 3.61 -2.56
CA PHE A 172 -28.29 2.38 -2.20
C PHE A 172 -27.31 1.21 -2.28
N THR A 173 -27.20 0.42 -1.21
CA THR A 173 -26.19 -0.65 -1.15
C THR A 173 -26.57 -1.80 -0.21
N GLU A 174 -26.08 -2.99 -0.54
CA GLU A 174 -26.08 -4.18 0.33
C GLU A 174 -24.95 -4.15 1.39
N LYS A 175 -24.10 -3.11 1.42
CA LYS A 175 -23.00 -3.01 2.39
C LYS A 175 -23.41 -2.21 3.62
N GLY A 176 -23.12 -2.77 4.80
CA GLY A 176 -23.41 -2.12 6.07
C GLY A 176 -22.42 -1.01 6.38
N THR A 177 -21.17 -1.18 5.98
CA THR A 177 -20.10 -0.20 6.16
C THR A 177 -20.21 0.92 5.12
N THR A 178 -19.71 2.10 5.47
CA THR A 178 -19.60 3.24 4.55
C THR A 178 -18.22 3.17 3.90
N SER A 179 -18.17 3.09 2.57
CA SER A 179 -16.91 2.99 1.85
C SER A 179 -16.03 4.24 2.03
N ALA A 180 -14.72 4.08 1.90
CA ALA A 180 -13.78 5.21 1.88
C ALA A 180 -14.11 6.20 0.76
N LEU A 181 -14.50 5.67 -0.41
CA LEU A 181 -14.93 6.46 -1.56
C LEU A 181 -16.12 7.38 -1.22
N LEU A 182 -17.20 6.83 -0.65
CA LEU A 182 -18.38 7.64 -0.32
C LEU A 182 -18.09 8.67 0.78
N ARG A 183 -17.25 8.32 1.76
CA ARG A 183 -16.76 9.27 2.77
C ARG A 183 -15.95 10.39 2.14
N SER A 184 -15.06 10.07 1.22
CA SER A 184 -14.28 11.06 0.47
C SER A 184 -15.20 11.99 -0.33
N ILE A 185 -16.19 11.47 -1.04
CA ILE A 185 -17.18 12.30 -1.76
C ILE A 185 -17.96 13.19 -0.80
N ALA A 186 -18.36 12.69 0.37
CA ALA A 186 -19.04 13.51 1.37
C ALA A 186 -18.16 14.63 1.95
N ILE A 187 -16.84 14.45 1.96
CA ILE A 187 -15.88 15.51 2.33
C ILE A 187 -15.85 16.58 1.24
N ASP A 188 -15.69 16.19 -0.02
CA ASP A 188 -15.64 17.13 -1.15
C ASP A 188 -16.89 17.99 -1.21
N PHE A 189 -18.08 17.40 -1.07
CA PHE A 189 -19.34 18.13 -1.18
C PHE A 189 -19.93 18.56 0.17
N LEU A 190 -19.13 18.58 1.23
CA LEU A 190 -19.60 18.96 2.57
C LEU A 190 -20.29 20.33 2.53
N ASP A 191 -21.50 20.41 3.09
CA ASP A 191 -22.39 21.59 3.06
C ASP A 191 -22.87 22.06 1.66
N VAL A 192 -22.47 21.38 0.57
CA VAL A 192 -22.93 21.64 -0.81
C VAL A 192 -23.98 20.61 -1.23
N ILE A 193 -23.65 19.32 -1.13
CA ILE A 193 -24.54 18.19 -1.43
C ILE A 193 -24.55 17.28 -0.22
N THR A 194 -25.75 17.00 0.31
CA THR A 194 -25.85 16.04 1.42
C THR A 194 -25.73 14.62 0.89
N ILE A 195 -24.62 13.96 1.21
CA ILE A 195 -24.37 12.57 0.82
C ILE A 195 -24.97 11.61 1.86
N ALA A 196 -25.71 10.61 1.40
CA ALA A 196 -26.36 9.61 2.22
C ALA A 196 -26.15 8.18 1.72
N GLN A 197 -26.39 7.21 2.60
CA GLN A 197 -26.37 5.79 2.31
C GLN A 197 -27.65 5.15 2.85
N ILE A 198 -28.30 4.34 2.02
CA ILE A 198 -29.48 3.54 2.34
C ILE A 198 -29.16 2.07 2.09
N ARG A 199 -29.65 1.21 2.98
CA ARG A 199 -29.48 -0.24 2.86
C ARG A 199 -30.60 -0.83 2.00
N ASP A 200 -30.26 -1.88 1.26
CA ASP A 200 -31.19 -2.82 0.63
C ASP A 200 -32.39 -3.27 1.51
N LYS A 201 -32.19 -3.42 2.82
CA LYS A 201 -33.26 -3.82 3.75
C LYS A 201 -34.32 -2.74 4.02
N GLU A 202 -34.08 -1.49 3.62
CA GLU A 202 -35.00 -0.37 3.84
C GLU A 202 -36.04 -0.34 2.71
N THR A 203 -37.06 -1.18 2.82
CA THR A 203 -38.00 -1.48 1.72
C THR A 203 -38.77 -0.26 1.26
N LYS A 204 -39.22 0.60 2.19
CA LYS A 204 -39.95 1.82 1.86
C LYS A 204 -39.09 2.77 1.03
N ALA A 205 -37.81 2.94 1.40
CA ALA A 205 -36.90 3.77 0.63
C ALA A 205 -36.61 3.16 -0.75
N ASN A 206 -36.38 1.86 -0.86
CA ASN A 206 -36.11 1.22 -2.16
C ASN A 206 -37.32 1.29 -3.10
N GLU A 207 -38.54 1.11 -2.58
CA GLU A 207 -39.78 1.28 -3.34
C GLU A 207 -39.97 2.73 -3.80
N LEU A 208 -39.73 3.71 -2.92
CA LEU A 208 -39.88 5.13 -3.23
C LEU A 208 -38.99 5.59 -4.40
N PHE A 209 -37.78 5.04 -4.50
CA PHE A 209 -36.82 5.38 -5.56
C PHE A 209 -36.79 4.35 -6.70
N GLY A 210 -37.63 3.30 -6.66
CA GLY A 210 -37.67 2.26 -7.69
C GLY A 210 -36.37 1.47 -7.83
N ILE A 211 -35.63 1.26 -6.74
CA ILE A 211 -34.31 0.61 -6.75
C ILE A 211 -34.46 -0.91 -6.91
N LYS A 212 -33.85 -1.47 -7.95
CA LYS A 212 -33.93 -2.91 -8.29
C LYS A 212 -32.59 -3.63 -8.25
N SER A 213 -31.49 -2.88 -8.24
CA SER A 213 -30.13 -3.40 -8.24
C SER A 213 -29.24 -2.59 -7.31
N TYR A 214 -28.18 -3.21 -6.82
CA TYR A 214 -27.20 -2.59 -5.93
C TYR A 214 -25.79 -2.84 -6.44
N PRO A 215 -24.85 -1.91 -6.22
CA PRO A 215 -25.07 -0.55 -5.70
C PRO A 215 -25.75 0.36 -6.75
N THR A 216 -26.63 1.25 -6.30
CA THR A 216 -27.24 2.30 -7.15
C THR A 216 -27.01 3.66 -6.51
N PHE A 217 -26.49 4.62 -7.27
CA PHE A 217 -26.25 5.98 -6.79
C PHE A 217 -27.24 6.94 -7.44
N VAL A 218 -27.93 7.75 -6.63
CA VAL A 218 -29.02 8.63 -7.08
C VAL A 218 -28.74 10.05 -6.61
N LEU A 219 -28.85 11.01 -7.52
CA LEU A 219 -28.82 12.44 -7.22
C LEU A 219 -30.24 12.99 -7.18
N LEU A 220 -30.53 13.75 -6.14
CA LEU A 220 -31.71 14.59 -5.98
C LEU A 220 -31.22 16.03 -6.11
N PRO A 221 -31.43 16.71 -7.24
CA PRO A 221 -30.90 18.06 -7.47
C PRO A 221 -31.48 19.14 -6.53
N GLY A 222 -32.59 18.84 -5.85
CA GLY A 222 -33.31 19.76 -4.96
C GLY A 222 -34.45 20.50 -5.66
N GLY A 223 -35.42 20.95 -4.87
CA GLY A 223 -36.68 21.55 -5.33
C GLY A 223 -37.61 20.50 -5.94
N ASP A 224 -38.38 20.92 -6.95
CA ASP A 224 -39.33 20.06 -7.68
C ASP A 224 -38.66 19.25 -8.82
N LYS A 225 -37.33 19.18 -8.85
CA LYS A 225 -36.58 18.47 -9.88
C LYS A 225 -36.61 16.96 -9.63
N GLU A 226 -36.76 16.20 -10.72
CA GLU A 226 -36.73 14.74 -10.68
C GLU A 226 -35.37 14.19 -10.23
N SER A 227 -35.39 12.99 -9.66
CA SER A 227 -34.18 12.25 -9.30
C SER A 227 -33.44 11.76 -10.55
N ILE A 228 -32.11 11.73 -10.46
CA ILE A 228 -31.24 11.29 -11.54
C ILE A 228 -30.45 10.08 -11.05
N VAL A 229 -30.63 8.93 -11.70
CA VAL A 229 -29.85 7.72 -11.41
C VAL A 229 -28.51 7.83 -12.12
N TYR A 230 -27.44 7.50 -11.40
CA TYR A 230 -26.08 7.42 -11.93
C TYR A 230 -25.83 6.02 -12.49
N ASP A 231 -25.44 5.97 -13.75
CA ASP A 231 -25.17 4.76 -14.54
C ASP A 231 -23.66 4.55 -14.82
N GLY A 232 -22.81 5.48 -14.38
CA GLY A 232 -21.37 5.40 -14.56
C GLY A 232 -20.65 4.52 -13.53
N GLU A 233 -19.33 4.42 -13.70
CA GLU A 233 -18.48 3.66 -12.78
C GLU A 233 -18.39 4.33 -11.40
N LEU A 234 -18.44 3.52 -10.33
CA LEU A 234 -18.25 4.01 -8.95
C LEU A 234 -16.78 4.32 -8.65
N LYS A 235 -16.22 5.29 -9.37
CA LYS A 235 -14.90 5.88 -9.20
C LYS A 235 -15.04 7.33 -8.76
N LYS A 236 -14.05 7.81 -8.02
CA LYS A 236 -14.05 9.15 -7.42
C LYS A 236 -14.34 10.25 -8.45
N ASP A 237 -13.55 10.30 -9.52
CA ASP A 237 -13.60 11.38 -10.50
C ASP A 237 -14.93 11.41 -11.26
N GLU A 238 -15.43 10.24 -11.67
CA GLU A 238 -16.71 10.14 -12.39
C GLU A 238 -17.90 10.51 -11.50
N MET A 239 -17.89 10.08 -10.23
CA MET A 239 -18.93 10.45 -9.27
C MET A 239 -18.88 11.96 -8.94
N VAL A 240 -17.68 12.54 -8.77
CA VAL A 240 -17.51 13.99 -8.55
C VAL A 240 -18.01 14.77 -9.77
N LYS A 241 -17.66 14.35 -10.98
CA LYS A 241 -18.14 14.96 -12.23
C LYS A 241 -19.66 14.90 -12.36
N PHE A 242 -20.26 13.75 -12.05
CA PHE A 242 -21.71 13.59 -12.03
C PHE A 242 -22.37 14.52 -11.00
N LEU A 243 -21.86 14.58 -9.76
CA LEU A 243 -22.42 15.44 -8.72
C LEU A 243 -22.24 16.93 -9.00
N SER A 244 -21.22 17.29 -9.79
CA SER A 244 -20.89 18.68 -10.13
C SER A 244 -22.01 19.41 -10.88
N GLN A 245 -22.97 18.69 -11.45
CA GLN A 245 -24.19 19.26 -12.03
C GLN A 245 -25.13 19.92 -10.99
N ALA A 246 -25.00 19.54 -9.72
CA ALA A 246 -25.83 20.03 -8.61
C ALA A 246 -25.06 20.96 -7.64
N GLY A 247 -23.74 21.08 -7.78
CA GLY A 247 -22.90 21.97 -7.00
C GLY A 247 -21.43 21.60 -7.16
N GLN A 248 -20.51 22.55 -7.04
CA GLN A 248 -19.08 22.26 -7.21
C GLN A 248 -18.47 21.65 -5.93
N PRO A 249 -17.49 20.72 -6.04
CA PRO A 249 -16.77 20.22 -4.88
C PRO A 249 -16.02 21.36 -4.19
N ASN A 250 -15.91 21.27 -2.87
CA ASN A 250 -15.17 22.23 -2.08
C ASN A 250 -13.68 22.17 -2.47
N PRO A 251 -13.04 23.32 -2.69
CA PRO A 251 -11.61 23.37 -2.89
C PRO A 251 -10.84 22.84 -1.68
N ASP A 252 -9.71 22.18 -1.93
CA ASP A 252 -8.84 21.61 -0.91
C ASP A 252 -7.37 22.09 -1.09
N PRO A 253 -6.82 22.91 -0.17
CA PRO A 253 -7.44 23.32 1.10
C PRO A 253 -8.57 24.33 0.92
N ALA A 254 -9.48 24.36 1.90
CA ALA A 254 -10.55 25.35 1.92
C ALA A 254 -9.96 26.78 1.85
N PRO A 255 -10.50 27.68 1.02
CA PRO A 255 -10.04 29.05 0.93
C PRO A 255 -10.16 29.68 2.30
N VAL A 256 -9.11 30.43 2.67
CA VAL A 256 -9.08 31.15 3.94
C VAL A 256 -10.24 32.13 3.92
N LYS A 257 -11.29 31.85 4.71
CA LYS A 257 -12.33 32.86 4.97
C LYS A 257 -11.62 34.04 5.61
N SER A 258 -11.42 35.12 4.85
CA SER A 258 -11.03 36.39 5.43
C SER A 258 -12.08 36.71 6.50
N LYS A 259 -11.64 37.08 7.70
CA LYS A 259 -12.55 37.61 8.71
C LYS A 259 -13.09 38.92 8.16
N GLY A 260 -14.20 38.84 7.43
CA GLY A 260 -14.99 39.98 7.01
C GLY A 260 -15.64 40.60 8.22
N ASP A 261 -15.37 41.89 8.38
CA ASP A 261 -16.01 42.81 9.29
C ASP A 261 -17.51 42.55 9.46
N LYS A 262 -17.88 42.19 10.69
CA LYS A 262 -19.23 42.45 11.21
C LYS A 262 -19.21 43.78 11.96
N LYS A 263 -19.17 44.90 11.23
CA LYS A 263 -19.84 46.14 11.66
C LYS A 263 -19.90 47.19 10.57
N SER A 264 -21.05 47.88 10.58
CA SER A 264 -21.39 49.19 10.02
C SER A 264 -21.74 49.32 8.53
N GLU A 265 -23.05 49.16 8.25
CA GLU A 265 -23.78 50.20 7.52
C GLU A 265 -24.17 51.31 8.50
N LYS A 266 -23.53 52.48 8.39
CA LYS A 266 -24.13 53.83 8.42
C LYS A 266 -23.08 54.93 8.67
N LYS A 267 -23.19 55.96 7.83
CA LYS A 267 -22.52 57.29 7.77
C LYS A 267 -21.36 57.33 6.77
N ALA A 268 -21.61 57.82 5.55
CA ALA A 268 -21.83 59.23 5.17
C ALA A 268 -20.53 60.05 5.19
N ASP A 269 -20.09 60.32 3.96
CA ASP A 269 -19.54 61.57 3.46
C ASP A 269 -18.06 61.97 3.69
N LYS A 270 -17.55 62.62 2.63
CA LYS A 270 -16.31 63.38 2.45
C LYS A 270 -14.99 62.69 2.06
N LYS A 271 -14.75 62.76 0.74
CA LYS A 271 -13.75 63.61 0.05
C LYS A 271 -12.26 63.21 0.00
N ASP A 272 -11.79 63.21 -1.26
CA ASP A 272 -10.49 63.68 -1.80
C ASP A 272 -9.22 62.91 -1.38
N LYS A 273 -8.18 62.66 -2.20
CA LYS A 273 -7.83 62.76 -3.63
C LYS A 273 -6.35 62.29 -3.71
N LYS A 274 -5.89 61.81 -4.89
CA LYS A 274 -4.47 61.67 -5.36
C LYS A 274 -3.58 60.57 -4.72
N ASP A 275 -2.64 59.91 -5.39
CA ASP A 275 -2.02 59.92 -6.74
C ASP A 275 -1.46 58.48 -6.97
N LYS A 276 -1.78 57.76 -8.04
CA LYS A 276 -1.05 57.58 -9.31
C LYS A 276 0.41 57.00 -9.25
N LYS A 277 0.57 55.90 -10.02
CA LYS A 277 1.67 55.56 -10.96
C LYS A 277 2.90 54.82 -10.36
N ALA A 278 3.58 53.88 -11.01
CA ALA A 278 3.36 52.88 -12.06
C ALA A 278 4.61 51.98 -12.10
N ALA A 279 4.49 50.75 -12.61
CA ALA A 279 5.62 50.02 -13.22
C ALA A 279 6.01 50.69 -14.56
N PRO A 280 7.16 50.35 -15.19
CA PRO A 280 7.12 49.21 -16.13
C PRO A 280 8.45 48.42 -16.29
N LYS A 281 8.26 47.30 -17.01
CA LYS A 281 9.20 46.33 -17.61
C LYS A 281 10.20 46.93 -18.62
N SER A 282 11.28 46.17 -18.87
CA SER A 282 11.84 45.83 -20.20
C SER A 282 13.11 44.98 -20.01
N ALA A 283 13.61 44.12 -20.89
CA ALA A 283 13.15 43.39 -22.07
C ALA A 283 14.36 42.53 -22.52
N GLU A 284 14.10 41.53 -23.36
CA GLU A 284 14.98 40.57 -24.02
C GLU A 284 16.27 41.11 -24.66
N SER A 285 17.26 40.21 -24.82
CA SER A 285 17.92 40.07 -26.13
C SER A 285 18.40 38.64 -26.40
N ASN A 286 17.92 38.15 -27.53
CA ASN A 286 18.20 36.94 -28.28
C ASN A 286 19.66 36.85 -28.77
N SER A 287 20.23 35.65 -28.88
CA SER A 287 21.25 35.33 -29.89
C SER A 287 21.34 33.81 -30.11
N LYS A 288 20.98 33.45 -31.35
CA LYS A 288 21.03 32.15 -32.00
C LYS A 288 22.31 32.08 -32.81
N SER A 289 23.09 31.02 -32.67
CA SER A 289 24.10 30.62 -33.66
C SER A 289 24.26 29.11 -33.65
N THR A 290 23.94 28.53 -34.80
CA THR A 290 24.12 27.15 -35.20
C THR A 290 25.53 27.01 -35.78
N SER A 291 26.26 25.95 -35.40
CA SER A 291 27.26 25.31 -36.27
C SER A 291 27.45 23.86 -35.84
N THR A 292 27.08 22.99 -36.76
CA THR A 292 27.35 21.56 -36.84
C THR A 292 28.85 21.32 -37.01
N GLU A 293 29.43 20.36 -36.30
CA GLU A 293 30.52 19.54 -36.83
C GLU A 293 30.50 18.15 -36.18
N SER A 294 30.82 17.19 -37.02
CA SER A 294 30.61 15.75 -36.89
C SER A 294 31.89 15.04 -36.43
N GLU A 295 31.74 13.74 -36.11
CA GLU A 295 32.81 12.71 -36.10
C GLU A 295 33.77 12.76 -34.88
N GLU A 296 34.17 11.69 -34.21
CA GLU A 296 34.02 10.25 -34.39
C GLU A 296 34.37 9.55 -33.06
N SER A 297 33.75 8.40 -32.88
CA SER A 297 33.94 7.40 -31.82
C SER A 297 35.40 7.03 -31.53
N THR A 298 35.75 6.93 -30.24
CA THR A 298 36.55 5.79 -29.76
C THR A 298 35.94 5.22 -28.48
N ASP A 299 35.63 3.94 -28.61
CA ASP A 299 34.97 3.04 -27.70
C ASP A 299 35.89 2.62 -26.54
N ALA A 300 35.34 2.61 -25.33
CA ALA A 300 35.85 1.83 -24.21
C ALA A 300 34.64 1.44 -23.33
N PRO A 301 34.15 0.20 -23.39
CA PRO A 301 32.95 -0.21 -22.67
C PRO A 301 33.20 -0.25 -21.15
N PRO A 302 32.30 0.29 -20.30
CA PRO A 302 32.36 0.06 -18.88
C PRO A 302 32.01 -1.40 -18.58
N ALA A 303 32.88 -2.08 -17.85
CA ALA A 303 32.70 -3.46 -17.42
C ALA A 303 31.30 -3.72 -16.84
N GLU A 304 30.55 -4.58 -17.53
CA GLU A 304 29.27 -5.11 -17.06
C GLU A 304 29.49 -5.89 -15.77
N LYS A 305 28.76 -5.51 -14.72
CA LYS A 305 28.57 -6.41 -13.57
C LYS A 305 27.74 -7.60 -14.07
N PRO A 306 28.04 -8.85 -13.65
CA PRO A 306 27.30 -10.01 -14.13
C PRO A 306 25.80 -9.84 -13.81
N VAL A 307 24.96 -9.83 -14.85
CA VAL A 307 23.51 -9.93 -14.69
C VAL A 307 23.23 -11.36 -14.26
N GLU A 308 23.05 -11.56 -12.96
CA GLU A 308 22.64 -12.85 -12.41
C GLU A 308 21.19 -13.09 -12.83
N VAL A 309 21.00 -13.97 -13.83
CA VAL A 309 19.71 -14.32 -14.41
C VAL A 309 18.91 -15.14 -13.40
N ALA A 310 17.60 -14.85 -13.27
CA ALA A 310 16.72 -15.60 -12.38
C ALA A 310 16.62 -17.08 -12.82
N PRO A 311 16.77 -18.05 -11.91
CA PRO A 311 16.59 -19.45 -12.26
C PRO A 311 15.11 -19.74 -12.58
N PRO A 312 14.82 -20.66 -13.51
CA PRO A 312 13.44 -21.01 -13.85
C PRO A 312 12.69 -21.58 -12.63
N ILE A 313 11.38 -21.37 -12.58
CA ILE A 313 10.55 -21.96 -11.54
C ILE A 313 10.49 -23.49 -11.71
N PRO A 314 10.43 -24.28 -10.62
CA PRO A 314 10.37 -25.73 -10.74
C PRO A 314 9.10 -26.21 -11.45
N ALA A 315 9.24 -27.14 -12.39
CA ALA A 315 8.12 -27.80 -13.03
C ALA A 315 7.62 -29.01 -12.22
N ILE A 316 6.29 -29.17 -12.16
CA ILE A 316 5.60 -30.35 -11.64
C ILE A 316 4.91 -31.05 -12.80
N THR A 317 5.43 -32.21 -13.16
CA THR A 317 4.94 -33.05 -14.26
C THR A 317 4.22 -34.31 -13.75
N ASP A 318 3.93 -34.39 -12.45
CA ASP A 318 3.42 -35.60 -11.80
C ASP A 318 2.34 -35.23 -10.77
N ALA A 319 1.25 -36.03 -10.73
CA ALA A 319 0.09 -35.76 -9.89
C ALA A 319 0.38 -35.97 -8.41
N ASP A 320 1.15 -37.01 -8.09
CA ASP A 320 1.52 -37.33 -6.71
C ASP A 320 2.41 -36.22 -6.16
N LYS A 321 3.37 -35.73 -6.96
CA LYS A 321 4.21 -34.58 -6.62
C LYS A 321 3.39 -33.30 -6.43
N LEU A 322 2.43 -33.00 -7.31
CA LEU A 322 1.55 -31.84 -7.14
C LEU A 322 0.76 -31.91 -5.83
N THR A 323 0.29 -33.11 -5.49
CA THR A 323 -0.45 -33.37 -4.26
C THR A 323 0.43 -33.22 -3.03
N GLN A 324 1.64 -33.78 -3.06
CA GLN A 324 2.63 -33.71 -1.98
C GLN A 324 3.15 -32.30 -1.73
N GLU A 325 3.30 -31.47 -2.77
CA GLU A 325 3.82 -30.11 -2.62
C GLU A 325 2.72 -29.11 -2.25
N CYS A 326 1.55 -29.19 -2.89
CA CYS A 326 0.57 -28.10 -2.86
C CYS A 326 -0.86 -28.48 -2.46
N LEU A 327 -1.29 -29.73 -2.66
CA LEU A 327 -2.67 -30.15 -2.45
C LEU A 327 -2.89 -31.05 -1.22
N ASN A 328 -2.07 -30.92 -0.19
CA ASN A 328 -2.25 -31.65 1.07
C ASN A 328 -2.56 -30.72 2.25
N ARG A 329 -3.02 -31.31 3.37
CA ARG A 329 -3.42 -30.57 4.57
C ARG A 329 -2.26 -29.90 5.32
N LYS A 330 -1.01 -30.27 5.03
CA LYS A 330 0.20 -29.64 5.61
C LYS A 330 0.75 -28.52 4.72
N ALA A 331 0.41 -28.50 3.42
CA ALA A 331 0.89 -27.51 2.46
C ALA A 331 0.47 -26.08 2.83
N HIS A 332 1.39 -25.15 2.61
CA HIS A 332 1.13 -23.73 2.68
C HIS A 332 0.54 -23.23 1.35
N THR A 333 0.42 -21.92 1.18
CA THR A 333 -0.01 -21.38 -0.12
C THR A 333 1.03 -21.76 -1.17
N CYS A 334 0.59 -22.21 -2.35
CA CYS A 334 1.40 -22.36 -3.56
C CYS A 334 0.84 -21.45 -4.66
N VAL A 335 1.69 -21.02 -5.59
CA VAL A 335 1.27 -20.48 -6.88
C VAL A 335 1.62 -21.44 -7.99
N LEU A 336 0.63 -21.75 -8.82
CA LEU A 336 0.73 -22.67 -9.95
C LEU A 336 0.48 -21.88 -11.24
N ALA A 337 1.41 -21.94 -12.18
CA ALA A 337 1.24 -21.47 -13.54
C ALA A 337 0.93 -22.68 -14.44
N PHE A 338 -0.33 -22.78 -14.84
CA PHE A 338 -0.77 -23.77 -15.82
C PHE A 338 -0.44 -23.27 -17.23
N VAL A 339 0.38 -24.03 -17.95
CA VAL A 339 0.85 -23.70 -19.30
C VAL A 339 0.82 -24.96 -20.19
N PRO A 340 0.82 -24.82 -21.53
CA PRO A 340 0.98 -25.97 -22.41
C PRO A 340 2.41 -26.52 -22.32
N SER A 341 2.63 -27.79 -22.65
CA SER A 341 3.99 -28.40 -22.59
C SER A 341 4.96 -27.77 -23.61
N ALA A 342 4.42 -27.21 -24.69
CA ALA A 342 5.15 -26.40 -25.66
C ALA A 342 4.83 -24.93 -25.39
N HIS A 343 5.79 -24.19 -24.83
CA HIS A 343 5.56 -22.81 -24.41
C HIS A 343 5.37 -21.89 -25.62
N GLY A 344 4.27 -21.13 -25.63
CA GLY A 344 4.11 -19.95 -26.46
C GLY A 344 4.76 -18.72 -25.81
N GLU A 345 4.83 -17.60 -26.54
CA GLU A 345 5.43 -16.34 -26.07
C GLU A 345 4.83 -15.85 -24.74
N ILE A 346 3.51 -16.01 -24.56
CA ILE A 346 2.79 -15.62 -23.34
C ILE A 346 3.20 -16.51 -22.15
N ALA A 347 3.36 -17.81 -22.39
CA ALA A 347 3.77 -18.76 -21.36
C ALA A 347 5.21 -18.49 -20.92
N GLU A 348 6.14 -18.30 -21.87
CA GLU A 348 7.54 -17.96 -21.56
C GLU A 348 7.64 -16.67 -20.75
N LYS A 349 6.87 -15.66 -21.15
CA LYS A 349 6.82 -14.37 -20.43
C LYS A 349 6.29 -14.55 -19.01
N ALA A 350 5.16 -15.25 -18.84
CA ALA A 350 4.56 -15.47 -17.51
C ALA A 350 5.50 -16.24 -16.58
N LEU A 351 6.18 -17.27 -17.08
CA LEU A 351 7.15 -18.06 -16.31
C LEU A 351 8.39 -17.24 -15.95
N THR A 352 8.87 -16.42 -16.87
CA THR A 352 10.01 -15.51 -16.64
C THR A 352 9.67 -14.48 -15.55
N ASP A 353 8.51 -13.83 -15.64
CA ASP A 353 8.07 -12.83 -14.66
C ASP A 353 7.93 -13.46 -13.26
N LEU A 354 7.40 -14.70 -13.17
CA LEU A 354 7.31 -15.45 -11.92
C LEU A 354 8.69 -15.84 -11.37
N ALA A 355 9.60 -16.28 -12.23
CA ALA A 355 10.98 -16.62 -11.86
C ALA A 355 11.73 -15.41 -11.30
N GLU A 356 11.64 -14.27 -11.98
CA GLU A 356 12.26 -13.01 -11.54
C GLU A 356 11.70 -12.56 -10.18
N LEU A 357 10.40 -12.68 -9.99
CA LEU A 357 9.75 -12.33 -8.72
C LEU A 357 10.20 -13.25 -7.58
N ALA A 358 10.24 -14.57 -7.81
CA ALA A 358 10.75 -15.53 -6.84
C ALA A 358 12.22 -15.23 -6.48
N PHE A 359 13.04 -14.96 -7.49
CA PHE A 359 14.46 -14.63 -7.33
C PHE A 359 14.68 -13.32 -6.56
N LYS A 360 13.92 -12.27 -6.87
CA LYS A 360 13.92 -10.97 -6.17
C LYS A 360 13.61 -11.15 -4.67
N HIS A 361 12.65 -12.00 -4.34
CA HIS A 361 12.29 -12.30 -2.95
C HIS A 361 13.35 -13.13 -2.23
N ALA A 362 13.90 -14.15 -2.89
CA ALA A 362 14.98 -14.97 -2.35
C ALA A 362 16.23 -14.13 -2.03
N ARG A 363 16.65 -13.24 -2.95
CA ARG A 363 17.77 -12.31 -2.73
C ARG A 363 17.54 -11.36 -1.55
N ALA A 364 16.31 -10.92 -1.37
CA ALA A 364 15.92 -10.08 -0.25
C ALA A 364 15.76 -10.85 1.08
N LYS A 365 16.07 -12.15 1.13
CA LYS A 365 15.85 -13.05 2.27
C LYS A 365 14.41 -13.01 2.80
N ARG A 366 13.45 -12.80 1.90
CA ARG A 366 12.02 -12.77 2.21
C ARG A 366 11.39 -14.09 1.76
N HIS A 367 10.79 -14.81 2.70
CA HIS A 367 10.05 -16.02 2.37
C HIS A 367 8.80 -15.64 1.56
N LEU A 368 8.69 -16.21 0.36
CA LEU A 368 7.48 -16.18 -0.45
C LEU A 368 6.93 -17.61 -0.56
N PHE A 369 5.66 -17.77 -0.92
CA PHE A 369 5.14 -19.10 -1.24
C PHE A 369 5.86 -19.67 -2.48
N PRO A 370 6.00 -20.99 -2.61
CA PRO A 370 6.64 -21.61 -3.76
C PRO A 370 5.81 -21.40 -5.03
N PHE A 371 6.50 -21.23 -6.16
CA PHE A 371 5.91 -21.11 -7.48
C PHE A 371 6.25 -22.36 -8.27
N PHE A 372 5.28 -22.90 -9.01
CA PHE A 372 5.46 -24.08 -9.83
C PHE A 372 4.86 -23.88 -11.22
N GLU A 373 5.58 -24.37 -12.22
CA GLU A 373 5.04 -24.60 -13.55
C GLU A 373 4.30 -25.94 -13.58
N VAL A 374 3.11 -25.95 -14.18
CA VAL A 374 2.27 -27.15 -14.30
C VAL A 374 1.77 -27.25 -15.73
N HIS A 375 2.00 -28.39 -16.38
CA HIS A 375 1.52 -28.59 -17.75
C HIS A 375 0.07 -29.03 -17.75
N HIS A 376 -0.85 -28.27 -18.36
CA HIS A 376 -2.27 -28.67 -18.39
C HIS A 376 -2.57 -29.76 -19.42
N ASP A 377 -1.67 -30.01 -20.39
CA ASP A 377 -1.75 -31.14 -21.33
C ASP A 377 -1.44 -32.51 -20.70
N ASN A 378 -1.04 -32.53 -19.44
CA ASN A 378 -0.69 -33.75 -18.71
C ASN A 378 -1.92 -34.28 -17.95
N GLU A 379 -2.24 -35.57 -18.11
CA GLU A 379 -3.36 -36.25 -17.44
C GLU A 379 -3.34 -36.06 -15.91
N ALA A 380 -2.15 -35.92 -15.32
CA ALA A 380 -1.93 -35.70 -13.90
C ALA A 380 -2.53 -34.39 -13.37
N SER A 381 -2.45 -33.30 -14.14
CA SER A 381 -2.82 -31.93 -13.76
C SER A 381 -4.10 -31.46 -14.43
N ASP A 382 -4.51 -32.12 -15.52
CA ASP A 382 -5.77 -31.90 -16.23
C ASP A 382 -6.99 -32.03 -15.28
N SER A 383 -6.95 -32.99 -14.34
CA SER A 383 -8.00 -33.15 -13.33
C SER A 383 -8.14 -31.91 -12.42
N VAL A 384 -7.02 -31.30 -12.02
CA VAL A 384 -6.99 -30.07 -11.21
C VAL A 384 -7.47 -28.89 -12.05
N PHE A 385 -6.94 -28.76 -13.27
CA PHE A 385 -7.28 -27.69 -14.20
C PHE A 385 -8.80 -27.64 -14.47
N LYS A 386 -9.40 -28.80 -14.77
CA LYS A 386 -10.85 -28.95 -14.97
C LYS A 386 -11.66 -28.72 -13.70
N SER A 387 -11.21 -29.22 -12.56
CA SER A 387 -11.91 -29.06 -11.27
C SER A 387 -11.94 -27.60 -10.78
N LEU A 388 -10.99 -26.78 -11.26
CA LEU A 388 -10.95 -25.34 -10.99
C LEU A 388 -11.66 -24.52 -12.08
N GLU A 389 -12.29 -25.17 -13.06
CA GLU A 389 -13.02 -24.54 -14.17
C GLU A 389 -12.14 -23.58 -15.00
N LEU A 390 -10.87 -23.93 -15.19
CA LEU A 390 -9.91 -23.17 -16.01
C LEU A 390 -10.04 -23.51 -17.49
N SER A 391 -9.74 -22.56 -18.38
CA SER A 391 -9.92 -22.76 -19.84
C SER A 391 -8.95 -22.00 -20.74
N GLY A 392 -8.16 -21.07 -20.20
CA GLY A 392 -7.16 -20.32 -20.94
C GLY A 392 -5.90 -21.13 -21.28
N GLU A 393 -5.13 -20.62 -22.23
CA GLU A 393 -3.83 -21.19 -22.63
C GLU A 393 -2.80 -21.10 -21.50
N VAL A 394 -2.78 -19.96 -20.81
CA VAL A 394 -1.92 -19.67 -19.65
C VAL A 394 -2.81 -19.22 -18.50
N GLU A 395 -2.77 -19.95 -17.39
CA GLU A 395 -3.61 -19.67 -16.22
C GLU A 395 -2.76 -19.68 -14.94
N ILE A 396 -2.81 -18.61 -14.16
CA ILE A 396 -2.09 -18.53 -12.88
C ILE A 396 -3.08 -18.63 -11.74
N VAL A 397 -2.85 -19.55 -10.81
CA VAL A 397 -3.68 -19.74 -9.63
C VAL A 397 -2.86 -19.80 -8.35
N ALA A 398 -3.45 -19.36 -7.25
CA ALA A 398 -2.89 -19.51 -5.91
C ALA A 398 -3.80 -20.42 -5.09
N ILE A 399 -3.24 -21.50 -4.54
CA ILE A 399 -3.99 -22.53 -3.82
C ILE A 399 -3.45 -22.65 -2.39
N ASN A 400 -4.34 -22.89 -1.43
CA ASN A 400 -3.97 -23.26 -0.07
C ASN A 400 -4.88 -24.40 0.40
N ALA A 401 -4.42 -25.64 0.27
CA ALA A 401 -5.18 -26.83 0.62
C ALA A 401 -5.46 -26.94 2.12
N LYS A 402 -4.52 -26.52 2.98
CA LYS A 402 -4.73 -26.45 4.44
C LYS A 402 -5.92 -25.57 4.84
N ARG A 403 -6.10 -24.43 4.17
CA ARG A 403 -7.18 -23.46 4.44
C ARG A 403 -8.37 -23.59 3.48
N GLY A 404 -8.34 -24.55 2.55
CA GLY A 404 -9.44 -24.87 1.65
C GLY A 404 -9.86 -23.74 0.70
N TRP A 405 -8.92 -22.92 0.23
CA TRP A 405 -9.22 -21.84 -0.71
C TRP A 405 -8.26 -21.81 -1.89
N TRP A 406 -8.74 -21.25 -3.00
CA TRP A 406 -7.92 -20.90 -4.15
C TRP A 406 -8.32 -19.55 -4.74
N ARG A 407 -7.45 -19.01 -5.59
CA ARG A 407 -7.61 -17.75 -6.31
C ARG A 407 -7.12 -17.90 -7.73
N HIS A 408 -7.78 -17.19 -8.64
CA HIS A 408 -7.46 -17.12 -10.04
C HIS A 408 -6.91 -15.74 -10.37
N TYR A 409 -5.91 -15.68 -11.23
CA TYR A 409 -5.37 -14.46 -11.79
C TYR A 409 -6.14 -14.08 -13.05
N GLU A 410 -6.81 -12.92 -13.03
CA GLU A 410 -7.62 -12.41 -14.15
C GLU A 410 -7.00 -11.14 -14.77
N GLY A 411 -5.67 -10.98 -14.67
CA GLY A 411 -4.94 -9.78 -15.12
C GLY A 411 -4.34 -9.89 -16.53
N ASP A 412 -3.63 -8.85 -16.96
CA ASP A 412 -3.07 -8.68 -18.32
C ASP A 412 -1.67 -9.26 -18.52
N PHE A 413 -1.21 -10.11 -17.58
CA PHE A 413 0.14 -10.71 -17.57
C PHE A 413 1.29 -9.69 -17.70
N THR A 414 1.11 -8.44 -17.26
CA THR A 414 2.25 -7.51 -17.09
C THR A 414 3.03 -7.85 -15.81
N PRO A 415 4.35 -7.55 -15.74
CA PRO A 415 5.11 -7.83 -14.52
C PRO A 415 4.52 -7.13 -13.29
N GLU A 416 4.02 -5.90 -13.48
CA GLU A 416 3.37 -5.13 -12.42
C GLU A 416 2.04 -5.75 -11.96
N SER A 417 1.20 -6.23 -12.88
CA SER A 417 -0.09 -6.84 -12.52
C SER A 417 0.10 -8.18 -11.81
N VAL A 418 1.06 -9.01 -12.26
CA VAL A 418 1.42 -10.28 -11.62
C VAL A 418 2.01 -10.02 -10.24
N GLU A 419 2.98 -9.10 -10.11
CA GLU A 419 3.57 -8.73 -8.80
C GLU A 419 2.50 -8.19 -7.85
N ASN A 420 1.57 -7.37 -8.33
CA ASN A 420 0.46 -6.84 -7.52
C ASN A 420 -0.50 -7.94 -7.05
N TRP A 421 -0.81 -8.93 -7.91
CA TRP A 421 -1.67 -10.05 -7.53
C TRP A 421 -0.99 -11.00 -6.53
N ILE A 422 0.30 -11.29 -6.72
CA ILE A 422 1.13 -12.07 -5.77
C ILE A 422 1.20 -11.35 -4.41
N ASP A 423 1.36 -10.03 -4.41
CA ASP A 423 1.30 -9.22 -3.21
C ASP A 423 -0.07 -9.28 -2.53
N ALA A 424 -1.16 -9.22 -3.30
CA ALA A 424 -2.52 -9.36 -2.76
C ALA A 424 -2.72 -10.73 -2.08
N ILE A 425 -2.13 -11.80 -2.61
CA ILE A 425 -2.12 -13.13 -1.96
C ILE A 425 -1.35 -13.09 -0.64
N ARG A 426 -0.14 -12.52 -0.63
CA ARG A 426 0.69 -12.35 0.57
C ARG A 426 -0.03 -11.53 1.66
N LEU A 427 -0.80 -10.53 1.25
CA LEU A 427 -1.57 -9.66 2.13
C LEU A 427 -2.98 -10.21 2.46
N ASN A 428 -3.32 -11.40 1.95
CA ASN A 428 -4.62 -12.05 2.12
C ASN A 428 -5.82 -11.23 1.59
N GLU A 429 -5.59 -10.39 0.58
CA GLU A 429 -6.55 -9.47 -0.07
C GLU A 429 -7.12 -10.06 -1.35
N GLY A 430 -8.36 -9.72 -1.72
CA GLY A 430 -9.05 -10.26 -2.90
C GLY A 430 -10.01 -11.42 -2.58
N ALA A 431 -10.90 -11.71 -3.51
CA ALA A 431 -11.89 -12.79 -3.38
C ALA A 431 -11.19 -14.15 -3.25
N LYS A 432 -11.80 -15.08 -2.51
CA LYS A 432 -11.33 -16.46 -2.36
C LYS A 432 -12.43 -17.39 -2.83
N LYS A 433 -12.09 -18.33 -3.70
CA LYS A 433 -12.99 -19.42 -4.10
C LYS A 433 -12.74 -20.61 -3.15
N LYS A 434 -13.79 -21.36 -2.80
CA LYS A 434 -13.64 -22.59 -2.00
C LYS A 434 -12.89 -23.62 -2.85
N LEU A 435 -11.85 -24.25 -2.30
CA LEU A 435 -11.15 -25.33 -2.98
C LEU A 435 -12.01 -26.61 -2.90
N PRO A 436 -12.29 -27.29 -4.02
CA PRO A 436 -12.98 -28.57 -4.02
C PRO A 436 -12.27 -29.59 -3.12
N GLU A 437 -13.02 -30.26 -2.24
CA GLU A 437 -12.44 -31.21 -1.29
C GLU A 437 -11.85 -32.44 -1.96
N SER A 438 -12.34 -32.80 -3.16
CA SER A 438 -11.80 -33.86 -4.01
C SER A 438 -10.36 -33.64 -4.46
N LEU A 439 -9.88 -32.39 -4.43
CA LEU A 439 -8.51 -32.05 -4.82
C LEU A 439 -7.52 -32.18 -3.66
N ILE A 440 -7.99 -32.34 -2.42
CA ILE A 440 -7.11 -32.36 -1.24
C ILE A 440 -6.72 -33.82 -0.94
N GLY A 441 -5.49 -34.19 -1.28
CA GLY A 441 -4.98 -35.54 -1.03
C GLY A 441 -4.64 -35.80 0.44
N GLU A 442 -4.86 -37.05 0.87
CA GLU A 442 -4.26 -37.60 2.09
C GLU A 442 -2.82 -38.04 1.79
N VAL A 443 -1.85 -37.51 2.53
CA VAL A 443 -0.44 -37.87 2.34
C VAL A 443 -0.22 -39.29 2.87
N VAL A 444 0.04 -40.25 1.97
CA VAL A 444 0.60 -41.55 2.35
C VAL A 444 2.11 -41.35 2.51
N GLU A 445 2.58 -41.27 3.76
CA GLU A 445 4.02 -41.23 4.05
C GLU A 445 4.67 -42.56 3.65
N LYS A 446 5.53 -42.55 2.62
CA LYS A 446 6.42 -43.68 2.31
C LYS A 446 7.59 -43.69 3.31
N PRO A 447 7.99 -44.84 3.88
CA PRO A 447 9.10 -44.90 4.82
C PRO A 447 10.42 -44.56 4.11
N ALA A 448 11.28 -43.79 4.77
CA ALA A 448 12.60 -43.44 4.28
C ALA A 448 13.48 -44.69 4.14
N GLU A 449 13.97 -44.92 2.92
CA GLU A 449 14.99 -45.93 2.63
C GLU A 449 16.37 -45.39 3.02
N SER A 450 17.01 -46.07 3.96
CA SER A 450 18.34 -45.73 4.48
C SER A 450 19.42 -46.02 3.44
N VAL A 451 20.09 -44.97 2.95
CA VAL A 451 21.31 -45.11 2.16
C VAL A 451 22.50 -45.23 3.12
N GLU A 452 23.08 -46.42 3.21
CA GLU A 452 24.39 -46.67 3.80
C GLU A 452 25.48 -46.01 2.93
N VAL A 453 26.20 -45.04 3.48
CA VAL A 453 27.44 -44.54 2.88
C VAL A 453 28.61 -45.26 3.55
N LYS A 454 29.24 -46.16 2.80
CA LYS A 454 30.60 -46.66 3.09
C LYS A 454 31.59 -45.51 2.92
N VAL A 455 32.43 -45.28 3.93
CA VAL A 455 33.65 -44.47 3.81
C VAL A 455 34.82 -45.36 4.23
N GLU A 456 35.73 -45.61 3.29
CA GLU A 456 37.03 -46.25 3.51
C GLU A 456 38.00 -45.30 4.24
N GLU A 457 38.96 -45.94 4.93
CA GLU A 457 40.15 -45.43 5.65
C GLU A 457 40.83 -44.21 5.00
N ASP A 458 41.54 -43.31 5.70
CA ASP A 458 42.54 -43.56 6.73
C ASP A 458 42.97 -42.22 7.40
N VAL A 459 43.85 -42.36 8.40
CA VAL A 459 44.68 -41.37 9.12
C VAL A 459 44.29 -41.13 10.59
N LYS A 460 44.90 -42.00 11.41
CA LYS A 460 45.24 -41.86 12.83
C LYS A 460 45.79 -40.49 13.23
N VAL A 461 45.34 -40.01 14.39
CA VAL A 461 46.23 -39.50 15.45
C VAL A 461 45.63 -39.94 16.80
N GLU A 462 46.38 -40.79 17.52
CA GLU A 462 46.19 -41.15 18.93
C GLU A 462 46.55 -39.98 19.83
N VAL A 463 45.87 -39.78 20.97
CA VAL A 463 46.48 -39.61 22.31
C VAL A 463 45.41 -39.85 23.39
N GLU A 464 45.59 -40.99 24.07
CA GLU A 464 45.49 -41.26 25.52
C GLU A 464 44.17 -41.09 26.30
N THR A 465 43.74 -42.25 26.80
CA THR A 465 42.82 -42.48 27.92
C THR A 465 43.53 -42.34 29.26
N GLU A 466 42.92 -41.66 30.24
CA GLU A 466 43.08 -42.01 31.65
C GLU A 466 41.74 -41.94 32.39
N SER A 467 41.45 -43.05 33.06
CA SER A 467 40.42 -43.31 34.05
C SER A 467 40.78 -42.70 35.41
N ASP A 468 39.81 -42.18 36.17
CA ASP A 468 39.58 -42.65 37.55
C ASP A 468 38.27 -42.14 38.17
N THR A 469 37.79 -42.89 39.16
CA THR A 469 36.47 -42.84 39.82
C THR A 469 36.59 -42.11 41.19
N PRO A 470 35.65 -42.22 42.19
CA PRO A 470 34.28 -41.70 42.33
C PRO A 470 34.07 -40.85 43.62
N THR A 471 32.97 -40.09 43.79
CA THR A 471 32.41 -39.84 45.15
C THR A 471 30.89 -39.55 45.20
N LYS A 472 30.16 -40.59 45.63
CA LYS A 472 28.95 -40.75 46.47
C LYS A 472 28.13 -39.54 47.01
N GLY A 473 26.81 -39.71 47.01
CA GLY A 473 25.82 -39.10 47.93
C GLY A 473 24.38 -39.13 47.37
N ALA A 474 23.69 -40.27 47.33
CA ALA A 474 22.77 -40.83 48.35
C ALA A 474 21.41 -40.08 48.48
N GLU A 475 20.36 -40.75 48.00
CA GLU A 475 18.91 -40.53 48.22
C GLU A 475 18.52 -40.85 49.69
N PRO A 476 17.33 -40.44 50.18
CA PRO A 476 16.15 -41.31 50.05
C PRO A 476 14.77 -40.62 50.00
N THR A 477 13.77 -41.45 49.72
CA THR A 477 12.32 -41.23 49.47
C THR A 477 11.48 -41.25 50.79
N PRO A 478 10.13 -41.43 50.82
CA PRO A 478 9.03 -40.45 51.06
C PRO A 478 8.19 -40.67 52.37
N GLU A 479 7.24 -39.78 52.75
CA GLU A 479 5.91 -40.14 53.38
C GLU A 479 4.99 -38.96 53.83
N ALA A 480 3.74 -39.05 53.36
CA ALA A 480 2.38 -38.88 53.94
C ALA A 480 2.01 -38.21 55.31
N THR A 481 0.92 -37.40 55.24
CA THR A 481 -0.22 -37.14 56.21
C THR A 481 0.03 -36.40 57.56
N PRO A 482 -0.98 -35.90 58.36
CA PRO A 482 -2.46 -36.05 58.33
C PRO A 482 -3.34 -34.80 58.66
N ALA A 483 -4.64 -35.05 58.84
CA ALA A 483 -5.79 -34.16 59.08
C ALA A 483 -6.28 -34.06 60.55
N ALA A 484 -7.16 -33.08 60.82
CA ALA A 484 -8.21 -32.90 61.88
C ALA A 484 -8.18 -31.41 62.37
N GLU A 485 -9.26 -30.67 62.69
CA GLU A 485 -10.59 -30.97 63.24
C GLU A 485 -11.50 -29.71 63.19
N SER A 486 -12.82 -29.92 63.00
CA SER A 486 -14.01 -29.23 63.57
C SER A 486 -14.08 -27.71 63.84
N GLN A 487 -15.06 -27.00 63.24
CA GLN A 487 -16.29 -26.47 63.88
C GLN A 487 -17.04 -25.43 63.01
N VAL A 488 -18.34 -25.66 62.83
CA VAL A 488 -19.43 -24.78 62.33
C VAL A 488 -19.97 -24.05 63.61
N PRO A 489 -20.66 -22.87 63.64
CA PRO A 489 -21.67 -22.48 62.64
C PRO A 489 -22.00 -20.98 62.39
N LYS A 490 -22.83 -20.80 61.35
CA LYS A 490 -24.10 -20.04 61.31
C LYS A 490 -24.16 -18.56 60.89
N HIS A 491 -25.24 -18.31 60.11
CA HIS A 491 -25.97 -17.06 59.83
C HIS A 491 -25.28 -16.08 58.86
N GLU A 492 -25.94 -15.39 57.93
CA GLU A 492 -27.32 -15.34 57.41
C GLU A 492 -27.27 -14.39 56.18
N GLU A 493 -27.94 -14.78 55.10
CA GLU A 493 -28.76 -13.95 54.19
C GLU A 493 -28.36 -12.47 53.95
N SER A 494 -27.99 -12.16 52.71
CA SER A 494 -28.71 -11.22 51.80
C SER A 494 -27.92 -11.00 50.52
#